data_AF-A0A973F6T5-F1
#
_entry.id   AF-A0A973F6T5-F1
#
_cell.length_a   1.000
_cell.length_b   1.000
_cell.length_c   1.000
_cell.angle_alpha   90.00
_cell.angle_beta   90.00
_cell.angle_gamma   90.00
#
_symmetry.space_group_name_H-M   'P 1'
#
loop_
_entity.id
_entity.type
_entity.pdbx_description
1 polymer ?
#
loop_
_entity_poly.entity_id
_entity_poly.type
_entity_poly.pdbx_seq_one_letter_code
_entity_poly.pdbx_strand_id
1 'polypeptide(L)'
;ANALVYHSHEYTLSHLGKRYFDIGVFLSREKWYTAACGKPEGEGNKFVLSEIKHLAKLAPWLIPSSLVRTGLKFLGYKIGQKEQYIPMWLKGKMSMNKGYWKNA
;
A
#
# COMPACT_ATOMS: atom_id res chain seq x y z
N ALA A 1 -21.94 19.03 -4.86
CA ALA A 1 -20.58 18.59 -4.49
C ALA A 1 -19.78 18.36 -5.78
N ASN A 2 -18.92 19.31 -6.18
CA ASN A 2 -18.11 19.25 -7.40
C ASN A 2 -16.65 19.56 -7.06
N ALA A 3 -16.02 18.71 -6.24
CA ALA A 3 -14.58 18.79 -6.04
C ALA A 3 -13.89 17.97 -7.15
N LEU A 4 -13.44 18.65 -8.20
CA LEU A 4 -12.53 18.07 -9.19
C LEU A 4 -11.15 17.91 -8.55
N VAL A 5 -10.87 16.72 -8.02
CA VAL A 5 -9.57 16.38 -7.46
C VAL A 5 -8.64 15.99 -8.60
N TYR A 6 -7.70 16.88 -8.94
CA TYR A 6 -6.63 16.57 -9.88
C TYR A 6 -5.66 15.58 -9.23
N HIS A 7 -5.68 14.32 -9.70
CA HIS A 7 -4.69 13.31 -9.32
C HIS A 7 -3.43 13.48 -10.17
N SER A 8 -2.50 14.36 -9.78
CA SER A 8 -1.28 14.69 -10.54
C SER A 8 -0.10 13.72 -10.37
N HIS A 9 -0.28 12.58 -9.70
CA HIS A 9 0.79 11.59 -9.55
C HIS A 9 0.38 10.24 -10.14
N GLU A 10 0.83 9.97 -11.36
CA GLU A 10 1.02 8.59 -11.79
C GLU A 10 2.17 7.99 -10.95
N TYR A 11 1.83 7.45 -9.79
CA TYR A 11 2.78 6.68 -9.02
C TYR A 11 3.24 5.50 -9.87
N THR A 12 4.53 5.48 -10.18
CA THR A 12 5.17 4.25 -10.69
C THR A 12 4.94 3.13 -9.69
N LEU A 13 4.94 1.88 -10.18
CA LEU A 13 4.79 0.70 -9.32
C LEU A 13 5.76 0.77 -8.13
N SER A 14 7.02 1.15 -8.37
CA SER A 14 8.00 1.30 -7.29
C SER A 14 7.57 2.31 -6.21
N HIS A 15 7.03 3.48 -6.57
CA HIS A 15 6.54 4.45 -5.60
C HIS A 15 5.34 3.94 -4.83
N LEU A 16 4.45 3.20 -5.48
CA LEU A 16 3.29 2.58 -4.85
C LEU A 16 3.73 1.59 -3.76
N GLY A 17 4.70 0.72 -4.06
CA GLY A 17 5.24 -0.23 -3.09
C GLY A 17 5.88 0.47 -1.89
N LYS A 18 6.72 1.49 -2.13
CA LYS A 18 7.39 2.26 -1.07
C LYS A 18 6.40 3.02 -0.18
N ARG A 19 5.36 3.60 -0.78
CA ARG A 19 4.30 4.29 -0.04
C ARG A 19 3.56 3.33 0.90
N TYR A 20 3.19 2.15 0.41
CA TYR A 20 2.50 1.16 1.24
C TYR A 20 3.42 0.55 2.30
N PHE A 21 4.72 0.46 2.04
CA PHE A 21 5.73 0.14 3.06
C PHE A 21 5.70 1.14 4.21
N ASP A 22 5.77 2.44 3.93
CA ASP A 22 5.73 3.48 4.97
C ASP A 22 4.42 3.45 5.78
N ILE A 23 3.28 3.21 5.13
CA ILE A 23 1.98 3.02 5.80
C ILE A 23 2.02 1.79 6.72
N GLY A 24 2.59 0.69 6.25
CA GLY A 24 2.74 -0.53 7.05
C GLY A 24 3.61 -0.32 8.28
N VAL A 25 4.73 0.40 8.14
CA VAL A 25 5.62 0.80 9.24
C VAL A 25 4.87 1.62 10.27
N PHE A 26 4.16 2.67 9.82
CA PHE A 26 3.40 3.56 10.69
C PHE A 26 2.36 2.79 11.50
N LEU A 27 1.54 1.96 10.85
CA LEU A 27 0.50 1.17 11.53
C LEU A 27 1.07 0.08 12.44
N SER A 28 2.27 -0.44 12.16
CA SER A 28 2.96 -1.38 13.05
C SER A 28 3.45 -0.72 14.34
N ARG A 29 3.90 0.54 14.24
CA ARG A 29 4.34 1.35 15.39
C ARG A 29 3.16 1.88 16.20
N GLU A 30 2.12 2.39 15.52
CA GLU A 30 0.90 2.93 16.12
C GLU A 30 -0.18 1.84 16.32
N LYS A 31 0.13 0.81 17.12
CA LYS A 31 -0.80 -0.32 17.33
C LYS A 31 -2.14 0.09 17.94
N TRP A 32 -2.19 1.17 18.71
CA TRP A 32 -3.42 1.71 19.31
C TRP A 32 -4.44 2.11 18.22
N TYR A 33 -3.98 2.64 17.09
CA TYR A 33 -4.85 3.02 15.97
C TYR A 33 -5.52 1.79 15.35
N THR A 34 -4.74 0.72 15.14
CA THR A 34 -5.28 -0.54 14.60
C THR A 34 -6.23 -1.22 15.59
N ALA A 35 -5.98 -1.08 16.90
CA ALA A 35 -6.89 -1.59 17.94
C ALA A 35 -8.22 -0.82 17.98
N ALA A 36 -8.20 0.50 17.74
CA ALA A 36 -9.39 1.35 17.72
C ALA A 36 -10.22 1.19 16.44
N CYS A 37 -9.57 1.06 15.27
CA CYS A 37 -10.26 1.01 13.97
C CYS A 37 -10.55 -0.42 13.47
N GLY A 38 -9.99 -1.46 14.11
CA GLY A 38 -10.11 -2.85 13.67
C GLY A 38 -9.16 -3.20 12.52
N LYS A 39 -9.05 -4.50 12.22
CA LYS A 39 -8.16 -5.00 11.16
C LYS A 39 -8.78 -4.76 9.77
N PRO A 40 -8.09 -4.05 8.86
CA PRO A 40 -8.64 -3.73 7.52
C PRO A 40 -8.63 -4.91 6.52
N GLU A 41 -8.21 -6.10 6.91
CA GLU A 41 -7.94 -7.21 5.97
C GLU A 41 -9.19 -7.81 5.31
N GLY A 42 -10.35 -7.80 5.98
CA GLY A 42 -11.58 -8.39 5.46
C GLY A 42 -12.24 -7.59 4.33
N GLU A 43 -12.27 -6.26 4.45
CA GLU A 43 -12.87 -5.37 3.45
C GLU A 43 -11.99 -5.25 2.19
N GLY A 44 -10.67 -5.38 2.34
CA GLY A 44 -9.74 -5.38 1.21
C GLY A 44 -10.01 -6.51 0.21
N ASN A 45 -10.25 -7.73 0.70
CA ASN A 45 -10.52 -8.88 -0.18
C ASN A 45 -11.83 -8.71 -0.94
N LYS A 46 -12.88 -8.19 -0.30
CA LYS A 46 -14.16 -7.90 -0.94
C LYS A 46 -13.99 -6.87 -2.06
N PHE A 47 -13.20 -5.83 -1.82
CA PHE A 47 -12.89 -4.80 -2.81
C PHE A 47 -12.13 -5.36 -4.03
N VAL A 48 -11.10 -6.18 -3.80
CA VAL A 48 -10.33 -6.78 -4.92
C VAL A 48 -11.21 -7.70 -5.76
N LEU A 49 -12.07 -8.50 -5.13
CA LEU A 49 -13.01 -9.37 -5.85
C LEU A 49 -14.04 -8.58 -6.66
N SER A 50 -14.55 -7.46 -6.14
CA SER A 50 -15.48 -6.61 -6.88
C SER A 50 -14.80 -5.90 -8.05
N GLU A 51 -13.55 -5.45 -7.87
CA GLU A 51 -12.73 -4.85 -8.92
C GLU A 51 -12.46 -5.85 -10.05
N ILE A 52 -12.07 -7.08 -9.74
CA ILE A 52 -11.85 -8.14 -10.75
C ILE A 52 -13.15 -8.43 -11.51
N LYS A 53 -14.28 -8.58 -10.82
CA LYS A 53 -15.59 -8.80 -11.46
C LYS A 53 -16.00 -7.64 -12.38
N HIS A 54 -15.67 -6.42 -11.99
CA HIS A 54 -15.95 -5.22 -12.78
C HIS A 54 -15.07 -5.16 -14.03
N LEU A 55 -13.76 -5.36 -13.88
CA LEU A 55 -12.79 -5.38 -14.98
C LEU A 55 -13.03 -6.53 -15.95
N ALA A 56 -13.46 -7.70 -15.46
CA ALA A 56 -13.80 -8.83 -16.33
C ALA A 56 -14.94 -8.50 -17.32
N LYS A 57 -15.85 -7.61 -16.95
CA LYS A 57 -16.98 -7.20 -17.81
C LYS A 57 -16.61 -6.09 -18.81
N LEU A 58 -15.73 -5.17 -18.43
CA LEU A 58 -15.44 -3.96 -19.22
C LEU A 58 -14.10 -4.02 -19.95
N ALA A 59 -13.07 -4.53 -19.31
CA ALA A 59 -11.69 -4.46 -19.78
C ALA A 59 -10.83 -5.58 -19.15
N PRO A 60 -11.02 -6.85 -19.55
CA PRO A 60 -10.32 -7.99 -18.94
C PRO A 60 -8.79 -7.92 -19.09
N TRP A 61 -8.28 -7.23 -20.12
CA TRP A 61 -6.84 -7.01 -20.30
C TRP A 61 -6.20 -6.13 -19.21
N LEU A 62 -6.99 -5.38 -18.44
CA LEU A 62 -6.49 -4.59 -17.31
C LEU A 62 -6.37 -5.40 -16.01
N ILE A 63 -6.95 -6.60 -15.94
CA ILE A 63 -6.92 -7.45 -14.74
C ILE A 63 -5.48 -7.74 -14.30
N PRO A 64 -4.54 -8.16 -15.18
CA PRO A 64 -3.16 -8.40 -14.77
C PRO A 64 -2.49 -7.14 -14.18
N SER A 65 -2.74 -5.97 -14.77
CA SER A 65 -2.18 -4.71 -14.30
C SER A 65 -2.74 -4.31 -12.93
N SER A 66 -4.06 -4.45 -12.73
CA SER A 66 -4.71 -4.19 -11.44
C SER A 66 -4.22 -5.17 -10.37
N LEU A 67 -4.09 -6.46 -10.69
CA LEU A 67 -3.54 -7.47 -9.77
C LEU A 67 -2.09 -7.17 -9.38
N VAL A 68 -1.23 -6.75 -10.31
CA VAL A 68 0.15 -6.36 -10.00
C VAL A 68 0.16 -5.16 -9.06
N ARG A 69 -0.64 -4.13 -9.34
CA ARG A 69 -0.74 -2.93 -8.47
C ARG A 69 -1.23 -3.31 -7.08
N THR A 70 -2.30 -4.10 -6.98
CA THR A 70 -2.88 -4.55 -5.73
C THR A 70 -1.93 -5.46 -4.95
N GLY A 71 -1.27 -6.39 -5.61
CA GLY A 71 -0.24 -7.24 -5.02
C GLY A 71 0.91 -6.41 -4.45
N LEU A 72 1.37 -5.39 -5.18
CA LEU A 72 2.46 -4.54 -4.73
C LEU A 72 2.07 -3.67 -3.53
N LYS A 73 0.83 -3.16 -3.48
CA LYS A 73 0.27 -2.48 -2.30
C LYS A 73 0.27 -3.41 -1.09
N PHE A 74 -0.22 -4.63 -1.27
CA PHE A 74 -0.31 -5.62 -0.19
C PHE A 74 1.07 -6.04 0.31
N LEU A 75 2.00 -6.34 -0.60
CA LEU A 75 3.38 -6.69 -0.27
C LEU A 75 4.08 -5.55 0.45
N GLY A 76 4.02 -4.33 -0.07
CA GLY A 76 4.58 -3.15 0.58
C GLY A 76 4.07 -3.01 2.01
N TYR A 77 2.76 -3.07 2.19
CA TYR A 77 2.10 -3.01 3.49
C TYR A 77 2.56 -4.11 4.45
N LYS A 78 2.55 -5.37 4.00
CA LYS A 78 2.95 -6.51 4.82
C LYS A 78 4.43 -6.47 5.21
N ILE A 79 5.30 -6.04 4.30
CA ILE A 79 6.72 -5.88 4.59
C ILE A 79 6.91 -4.73 5.59
N GLY A 80 6.20 -3.61 5.41
CA GLY A 80 6.22 -2.49 6.36
C GLY A 80 5.75 -2.87 7.76
N GLN A 81 4.73 -3.72 7.87
CA GLN A 81 4.28 -4.25 9.16
C GLN A 81 5.39 -5.05 9.90
N LYS A 82 6.21 -5.76 9.13
CA LYS A 82 7.31 -6.59 9.62
C LYS A 82 8.66 -5.86 9.63
N GLU A 83 8.64 -4.53 9.61
CA GLU A 83 9.85 -3.72 9.53
C GLU A 83 10.90 -4.06 10.59
N GLN A 84 10.48 -4.55 11.77
CA GLN A 84 11.37 -4.85 12.89
C GLN A 84 12.45 -5.89 12.54
N TYR A 85 12.18 -6.74 11.54
CA TYR A 85 13.10 -7.77 11.04
C TYR A 85 13.98 -7.29 9.88
N ILE A 86 13.80 -6.05 9.43
CA ILE A 86 14.49 -5.48 8.27
C ILE A 86 15.68 -4.66 8.76
N PRO A 87 16.88 -4.77 8.17
CA PRO A 87 18.02 -3.94 8.54
C PRO A 87 17.82 -2.47 8.10
N MET A 88 18.38 -1.53 8.87
CA MET A 88 18.15 -0.08 8.70
C MET A 88 18.46 0.44 7.29
N TRP A 89 19.55 -0.03 6.68
CA TRP A 89 19.95 0.35 5.32
C TRP A 89 18.90 -0.03 4.26
N LEU A 90 18.17 -1.13 4.48
CA LEU A 90 17.13 -1.59 3.58
C LEU A 90 15.83 -0.82 3.80
N LYS A 91 15.50 -0.46 5.05
CA LYS A 91 14.35 0.44 5.36
C LYS A 91 14.46 1.77 4.62
N GLY A 92 15.66 2.37 4.59
CA GLY A 92 15.93 3.60 3.83
C GLY A 92 15.79 3.46 2.31
N LYS A 93 15.97 2.25 1.74
CA LYS A 93 15.74 1.98 0.30
C LYS A 93 14.25 1.72 -0.01
N MET A 94 13.55 1.09 0.92
CA MET A 94 12.14 0.72 0.80
C MET A 94 11.16 1.84 1.16
N SER A 95 11.63 2.86 1.88
CA SER A 95 10.83 4.02 2.25
C SER A 95 10.89 5.14 1.20
N MET A 96 9.80 5.90 1.06
CA MET A 96 9.84 7.18 0.33
C MET A 96 10.54 8.25 1.16
N ASN A 97 10.39 8.22 2.48
CA ASN A 97 10.97 9.19 3.41
C ASN A 97 12.33 8.73 3.95
N LYS A 98 13.37 8.82 3.12
CA LYS A 98 14.75 8.45 3.51
C LYS A 98 15.25 9.16 4.76
N GLY A 99 14.85 10.42 4.98
CA GLY A 99 15.25 11.22 6.15
C GLY A 99 14.74 10.67 7.47
N TYR A 100 13.57 10.03 7.47
CA TYR A 100 13.01 9.38 8.67
C TYR A 100 13.95 8.31 9.22
N TRP A 101 14.67 7.61 8.35
CA TRP A 101 15.56 6.50 8.72
C TRP A 101 17.02 6.89 8.93
N LYS A 102 17.40 8.15 8.66
CA LYS A 102 18.78 8.61 8.92
C LYS A 102 19.04 8.97 10.38
N ASN A 103 17.97 9.30 11.11
CA ASN A 103 18.03 9.80 12.49
C ASN A 103 17.24 8.90 13.48
N ALA A 104 16.86 7.69 13.06
CA ALA A 104 16.04 6.75 13.83
C ALA A 104 16.85 5.56 14.35
#